data_AF-A0A4Q5LQT0-F1
#
_entry.id   AF-A0A4Q5LQT0-F1
#
_cell.length_a   1.000
_cell.length_b   1.000
_cell.length_c   1.000
_cell.angle_alpha   90.00
_cell.angle_beta   90.00
_cell.angle_gamma   90.00
#
_symmetry.space_group_name_H-M   'P 1'
#
loop_
_entity.id
_entity.type
_entity.pdbx_description
1 polymer ?
#
loop_
_entity_poly.entity_id
_entity_poly.type
_entity_poly.pdbx_seq_one_letter_code
_entity_poly.pdbx_strand_id
1 'polypeptide(L)'
;MNIIFYFFAILCGVANSIQSGVNAELRKSIQNPIYSAIISFCIGLITLILITPFFREPIPSLATLKSVAWWKWTGGLLGAFFVTTVILSIQKIGSANMLALIVAGQLLTAMTLDHFGLLGFKVHPISLMRIIGGVVTVIGVYMIVKN
;
A
#
# COMPACT_ATOMS: atom_id res chain seq x y z
N MET A 1 7.18 9.93 21.73
CA MET A 1 8.19 9.25 20.87
C MET A 1 7.61 8.76 19.52
N ASN A 2 6.47 9.29 19.04
CA ASN A 2 5.79 8.77 17.83
C ASN A 2 5.78 9.74 16.64
N ILE A 3 6.25 10.98 16.81
CA ILE A 3 6.14 12.02 15.77
C ILE A 3 6.99 11.72 14.53
N ILE A 4 8.14 11.06 14.73
CA ILE A 4 9.01 10.62 13.64
C ILE A 4 8.31 9.57 12.76
N PHE A 5 7.50 8.69 13.34
CA PHE A 5 6.74 7.69 12.58
C PHE A 5 5.57 8.32 11.81
N TYR A 6 4.95 9.38 12.34
CA TYR A 6 3.98 10.16 11.57
C TYR A 6 4.63 10.85 10.39
N PHE A 7 5.83 11.40 10.56
CA PHE A 7 6.59 11.98 9.46
C PHE A 7 6.94 10.93 8.38
N PHE A 8 7.43 9.75 8.77
CA PHE A 8 7.67 8.67 7.82
C PHE A 8 6.39 8.19 7.12
N ALA A 9 5.26 8.14 7.81
CA ALA A 9 3.97 7.81 7.20
C ALA A 9 3.56 8.83 6.12
N ILE A 10 3.79 10.13 6.37
CA ILE A 10 3.56 11.18 5.37
C ILE A 10 4.49 10.98 4.17
N LEU A 11 5.78 10.74 4.39
CA LEU A 11 6.73 10.46 3.32
C LEU A 11 6.35 9.21 2.50
N CYS A 12 5.80 8.18 3.14
CA CYS A 12 5.26 7.02 2.46
C CYS A 12 4.12 7.39 1.49
N GLY A 13 3.20 8.28 1.91
CA GLY A 13 2.13 8.80 1.04
C GLY A 13 2.67 9.57 -0.17
N VAL A 14 3.71 10.40 0.04
CA VAL A 14 4.40 11.11 -1.05
C VAL A 14 5.06 10.11 -2.01
N ALA A 15 5.81 9.14 -1.48
CA ALA A 15 6.47 8.11 -2.27
C ALA A 15 5.47 7.28 -3.09
N ASN A 16 4.34 6.87 -2.50
CA ASN A 16 3.29 6.13 -3.19
C ASN A 16 2.67 6.92 -4.36
N SER A 17 2.48 8.23 -4.17
CA SER A 17 1.95 9.12 -5.22
C SER A 17 2.92 9.26 -6.39
N ILE A 18 4.21 9.49 -6.09
CA ILE A 18 5.27 9.57 -7.10
C ILE A 18 5.43 8.23 -7.83
N GLN A 19 5.47 7.12 -7.10
CA GLN A 19 5.58 5.78 -7.65
C GLN A 19 4.44 5.47 -8.62
N SER A 20 3.21 5.85 -8.27
CA SER A 20 2.04 5.66 -9.14
C SER A 20 2.21 6.38 -10.48
N GLY A 21 2.74 7.61 -10.47
CA GLY A 21 3.07 8.36 -11.68
C GLY A 21 4.20 7.73 -12.49
N VAL A 22 5.31 7.38 -11.83
CA VAL A 22 6.47 6.73 -12.48
C VAL A 22 6.08 5.41 -13.15
N ASN A 23 5.30 4.58 -12.46
CA ASN A 23 4.83 3.31 -13.01
C ASN A 23 3.86 3.50 -14.19
N ALA A 24 3.08 4.59 -14.17
CA ALA A 24 2.19 4.92 -15.27
C ALA A 24 2.95 5.41 -16.52
N GLU A 25 4.02 6.18 -16.35
CA GLU A 25 4.91 6.57 -17.45
C GLU A 25 5.69 5.36 -17.98
N LEU A 26 6.19 4.48 -17.10
CA LEU A 26 6.82 3.23 -17.50
C LEU A 26 5.88 2.37 -18.36
N ARG A 27 4.59 2.30 -17.99
CA ARG A 27 3.56 1.67 -18.81
C ARG A 27 3.43 2.30 -20.18
N LYS A 28 3.51 3.63 -20.31
CA LYS A 28 3.46 4.31 -21.62
C LYS A 28 4.69 3.98 -22.47
N SER A 29 5.87 3.85 -21.87
CA SER A 29 7.07 3.48 -22.63
C SER A 29 7.05 2.02 -23.07
N ILE A 30 6.60 1.11 -22.21
CA ILE A 30 6.63 -0.34 -22.46
C ILE A 30 5.37 -0.85 -23.17
N GLN A 31 4.28 -0.08 -23.13
CA GLN A 31 2.95 -0.44 -23.68
C GLN A 31 2.38 -1.75 -23.09
N ASN A 32 2.87 -2.20 -21.92
CA ASN A 32 2.38 -3.40 -21.25
C ASN A 32 2.32 -3.21 -19.71
N PRO A 33 1.12 -3.30 -19.10
CA PRO A 33 0.94 -3.04 -17.67
C PRO A 33 1.55 -4.13 -16.78
N ILE A 34 1.54 -5.39 -17.20
CA ILE A 34 2.07 -6.51 -16.42
C ILE A 34 3.60 -6.44 -16.38
N TYR A 35 4.24 -6.23 -17.52
CA TYR A 35 5.70 -6.06 -17.57
C TYR A 35 6.17 -4.83 -16.81
N SER A 36 5.40 -3.74 -16.83
CA SER A 36 5.71 -2.54 -16.03
C SER A 36 5.66 -2.83 -14.53
N ALA A 37 4.66 -3.61 -14.07
CA ALA A 37 4.60 -4.06 -12.68
C ALA A 37 5.77 -4.98 -12.35
N ILE A 38 6.10 -5.96 -13.19
CA ILE A 38 7.25 -6.88 -13.00
C ILE A 38 8.54 -6.07 -12.83
N ILE A 39 8.81 -5.11 -13.71
CA ILE A 39 10.03 -4.27 -13.63
C ILE A 39 10.03 -3.45 -12.33
N SER A 40 8.90 -2.85 -11.96
CA SER A 40 8.75 -2.11 -10.70
C SER A 40 9.09 -2.99 -9.48
N PHE A 41 8.56 -4.21 -9.44
CA PHE A 41 8.86 -5.18 -8.38
C PHE A 41 10.30 -5.67 -8.39
N CYS A 42 10.88 -5.92 -9.57
CA CYS A 42 12.29 -6.32 -9.69
C CYS A 42 13.23 -5.23 -9.17
N ILE A 43 13.00 -3.96 -9.54
CA ILE A 43 13.78 -2.83 -9.03
C ILE A 43 13.61 -2.73 -7.51
N GLY A 44 12.38 -2.82 -7.01
CA GLY A 44 12.12 -2.81 -5.56
C GLY A 44 12.83 -3.94 -4.82
N LEU A 45 12.81 -5.17 -5.35
CA LEU A 45 13.52 -6.32 -4.80
C LEU A 45 15.04 -6.08 -4.75
N ILE A 46 15.62 -5.59 -5.85
CA ILE A 46 17.05 -5.25 -5.91
C ILE A 46 17.37 -4.18 -4.86
N THR A 47 16.55 -3.13 -4.75
CA THR A 47 16.72 -2.11 -3.71
C THR A 47 16.69 -2.71 -2.31
N LEU A 48 15.73 -3.60 -2.00
CA LEU A 48 15.64 -4.27 -0.70
C LEU A 48 16.89 -5.11 -0.38
N ILE A 49 17.41 -5.85 -1.37
CA ILE A 49 18.66 -6.61 -1.21
C ILE A 49 19.83 -5.67 -0.93
N LEU A 50 19.95 -4.57 -1.67
CA LEU A 50 21.03 -3.59 -1.51
C LEU A 50 20.97 -2.85 -0.16
N ILE A 51 19.79 -2.60 0.39
CA ILE A 51 19.67 -1.93 1.70
C ILE A 51 19.84 -2.89 2.88
N THR A 52 19.68 -4.21 2.67
CA THR A 52 19.74 -5.21 3.75
C THR A 52 21.01 -5.09 4.62
N PRO A 53 22.24 -4.90 4.08
CA PRO A 53 23.44 -4.78 4.90
C PRO A 53 23.45 -3.59 5.88
N PHE A 54 22.63 -2.57 5.67
CA PHE A 54 22.53 -1.41 6.57
C PHE A 54 21.66 -1.69 7.80
N PHE A 55 20.81 -2.72 7.73
CA PHE A 55 20.01 -3.20 8.85
C PHE A 55 20.75 -4.41 9.43
N ARG A 56 21.33 -4.27 10.62
CA ARG A 56 22.17 -5.31 11.28
C ARG A 56 21.37 -6.53 11.77
N GLU A 57 20.26 -6.85 11.12
CA GLU A 57 19.38 -7.96 11.43
C GLU A 57 19.91 -9.25 10.77
N PRO A 58 19.89 -10.39 11.46
CA PRO A 58 20.35 -11.65 10.90
C PRO A 58 19.42 -12.14 9.78
N ILE A 59 20.00 -12.78 8.76
CA ILE A 59 19.22 -13.46 7.72
C ILE A 59 18.39 -14.58 8.39
N PRO A 60 17.07 -14.63 8.18
CA PRO A 60 16.23 -15.66 8.78
C PRO A 60 16.64 -17.07 8.37
N SER A 61 16.63 -18.00 9.31
CA SER A 61 16.93 -19.42 9.02
C SER A 61 15.83 -20.06 8.17
N LEU A 62 16.18 -21.08 7.38
CA LEU A 62 15.19 -21.83 6.58
C LEU A 62 14.11 -22.47 7.47
N ALA A 63 14.47 -22.90 8.69
CA ALA A 63 13.51 -23.42 9.67
C ALA A 63 12.49 -22.35 10.09
N THR A 64 12.96 -21.11 10.32
CA THR A 64 12.09 -19.97 10.60
C THR A 64 11.13 -19.73 9.44
N LEU A 65 11.62 -19.68 8.19
CA LEU A 65 10.76 -19.46 7.02
C LEU A 65 9.69 -20.56 6.88
N LYS A 66 10.06 -21.83 7.08
CA LYS A 66 9.09 -22.94 7.02
C LYS A 66 8.02 -22.90 8.12
N SER A 67 8.31 -22.28 9.26
CA SER A 67 7.36 -22.14 10.37
C SER A 67 6.29 -21.05 10.15
N VAL A 68 6.48 -20.18 9.15
CA VAL A 68 5.57 -19.07 8.87
C VAL A 68 4.28 -19.57 8.22
N ALA A 69 3.13 -19.24 8.83
CA ALA A 69 1.81 -19.57 8.28
C ALA A 69 1.63 -19.08 6.83
N TRP A 70 1.03 -19.92 5.97
CA TRP A 70 0.96 -19.70 4.51
C TRP A 70 0.38 -18.32 4.11
N TRP A 71 -0.61 -17.82 4.85
CA TRP A 71 -1.27 -16.55 4.55
C TRP A 71 -0.34 -15.34 4.76
N LYS A 72 0.70 -15.44 5.59
CA LYS A 72 1.65 -14.33 5.81
C LYS A 72 2.51 -14.04 4.56
N TRP A 73 2.59 -15.01 3.65
CA TRP A 73 3.31 -14.88 2.38
C TRP A 73 2.51 -14.13 1.30
N THR A 74 1.20 -13.92 1.50
CA THR A 74 0.34 -13.30 0.48
C THR A 74 0.58 -11.80 0.34
N GLY A 75 1.39 -11.17 1.21
CA GLY A 75 1.70 -9.74 1.12
C GLY A 75 2.24 -9.32 -0.25
N GLY A 76 3.11 -10.14 -0.86
CA GLY A 76 3.60 -9.90 -2.22
C GLY A 76 2.50 -9.98 -3.29
N LEU A 77 1.56 -10.91 -3.15
CA LEU A 77 0.41 -11.05 -4.05
C LEU A 77 -0.52 -9.83 -3.96
N LEU A 78 -0.80 -9.36 -2.74
CA LEU A 78 -1.61 -8.17 -2.51
C LEU A 78 -0.94 -6.91 -3.07
N GLY A 79 0.39 -6.79 -2.92
CA GLY A 79 1.18 -5.73 -3.52
C GLY A 79 1.13 -5.75 -5.05
N ALA A 80 1.27 -6.92 -5.67
CA ALA A 80 1.19 -7.07 -7.12
C ALA A 80 -0.19 -6.66 -7.65
N PHE A 81 -1.26 -7.13 -7.00
CA PHE A 81 -2.63 -6.72 -7.31
C PHE A 81 -2.79 -5.19 -7.21
N PHE A 82 -2.31 -4.59 -6.11
CA PHE A 82 -2.36 -3.14 -5.89
C PHE A 82 -1.66 -2.36 -7.02
N VAL A 83 -0.38 -2.65 -7.28
CA VAL A 83 0.42 -1.92 -8.27
C VAL A 83 -0.15 -2.08 -9.67
N THR A 84 -0.53 -3.31 -10.08
CA THR A 84 -1.13 -3.54 -11.39
C THR A 84 -2.46 -2.79 -11.53
N THR A 85 -3.30 -2.76 -10.49
CA THR A 85 -4.58 -2.04 -10.51
C THR A 85 -4.38 -0.54 -10.63
N VAL A 86 -3.39 0.02 -9.91
CA VAL A 86 -2.97 1.43 -10.05
C VAL A 86 -2.54 1.71 -11.48
N ILE A 87 -1.60 0.94 -12.02
CA ILE A 87 -1.06 1.12 -13.39
C ILE A 87 -2.18 1.10 -14.43
N LEU A 88 -3.14 0.18 -14.29
CA LEU A 88 -4.26 0.02 -15.21
C LEU A 88 -5.27 1.17 -15.13
N SER A 89 -5.61 1.58 -13.91
CA SER A 89 -6.75 2.47 -13.63
C SER A 89 -6.37 3.94 -13.66
N ILE A 90 -5.13 4.28 -13.29
CA ILE A 90 -4.70 5.69 -13.16
C ILE A 90 -4.81 6.47 -14.47
N GLN A 91 -4.61 5.83 -15.62
CA GLN A 91 -4.79 6.45 -16.94
C GLN A 91 -6.26 6.63 -17.33
N LYS A 92 -7.20 5.93 -16.67
CA LYS A 92 -8.63 6.00 -16.96
C LYS A 92 -9.35 7.01 -16.08
N ILE A 93 -9.02 7.04 -14.78
CA ILE A 93 -9.74 7.85 -13.80
C ILE A 93 -8.91 9.02 -13.25
N GLY A 94 -7.63 9.12 -13.61
CA GLY A 94 -6.71 10.13 -13.08
C GLY A 94 -6.06 9.75 -11.75
N SER A 95 -4.93 10.39 -11.43
CA SER A 95 -4.14 10.11 -10.22
C SER A 95 -4.84 10.49 -8.93
N ALA A 96 -5.47 11.67 -8.89
CA ALA A 96 -6.18 12.17 -7.72
C ALA A 96 -7.33 11.23 -7.33
N ASN A 97 -8.17 10.85 -8.30
CA ASN A 97 -9.30 9.95 -8.07
C ASN A 97 -8.82 8.55 -7.65
N MET A 98 -7.78 8.01 -8.28
CA MET A 98 -7.20 6.73 -7.91
C MET A 98 -6.71 6.72 -6.44
N LEU A 99 -5.94 7.72 -6.05
CA LEU A 99 -5.40 7.82 -4.69
C LEU A 99 -6.50 8.06 -3.65
N ALA A 100 -7.48 8.91 -3.95
CA ALA A 100 -8.63 9.16 -3.08
C ALA A 100 -9.40 7.85 -2.79
N LEU A 101 -9.70 7.06 -3.83
CA LEU A 101 -10.39 5.78 -3.69
C LEU A 101 -9.55 4.75 -2.92
N ILE A 102 -8.24 4.68 -3.17
CA ILE A 102 -7.31 3.81 -2.43
C ILE A 102 -7.35 4.15 -0.93
N VAL A 103 -7.22 5.43 -0.58
CA VAL A 103 -7.16 5.87 0.82
C VAL A 103 -8.49 5.57 1.53
N ALA A 104 -9.64 5.80 0.88
CA ALA A 104 -10.93 5.40 1.44
C ALA A 104 -10.99 3.88 1.71
N GLY A 105 -10.64 3.06 0.71
CA GLY A 105 -10.63 1.60 0.85
C GLY A 105 -9.70 1.12 1.96
N GLN A 106 -8.49 1.69 2.04
CA GLN A 106 -7.50 1.39 3.07
C GLN A 106 -8.01 1.76 4.46
N LEU A 107 -8.59 2.94 4.65
CA LEU A 107 -9.08 3.41 5.95
C LEU A 107 -10.26 2.57 6.45
N LEU A 108 -11.25 2.31 5.60
CA LEU A 108 -12.41 1.47 5.96
C LEU A 108 -12.00 0.05 6.30
N THR A 109 -11.07 -0.53 5.52
CA THR A 109 -10.54 -1.87 5.78
C THR A 109 -9.72 -1.89 7.07
N ALA A 110 -8.82 -0.92 7.28
CA ALA A 110 -7.99 -0.83 8.48
C ALA A 110 -8.84 -0.70 9.75
N MET A 111 -9.89 0.13 9.73
CA MET A 111 -10.84 0.24 10.84
C MET A 111 -11.53 -1.08 11.17
N THR A 112 -11.88 -1.85 10.13
CA THR A 112 -12.52 -3.17 10.29
C THR A 112 -11.53 -4.18 10.88
N LEU A 113 -10.32 -4.25 10.32
CA LEU A 113 -9.26 -5.14 10.80
C LEU A 113 -8.89 -4.84 12.26
N ASP A 114 -8.76 -3.56 12.61
CA ASP A 114 -8.49 -3.09 13.97
C ASP A 114 -9.60 -3.47 14.94
N HIS A 115 -10.86 -3.30 14.53
CA HIS A 115 -12.01 -3.56 15.40
C HIS A 115 -12.09 -5.02 15.81
N PHE A 116 -11.82 -5.93 14.87
CA PHE A 116 -11.87 -7.38 15.09
C PHE A 116 -10.51 -7.99 15.47
N GLY A 117 -9.42 -7.22 15.47
CA GLY A 117 -8.07 -7.72 15.74
C GLY A 117 -7.59 -8.75 14.71
N LEU A 118 -8.06 -8.65 13.46
CA LEU A 118 -7.73 -9.61 12.41
C LEU A 118 -6.26 -9.48 11.99
N LEU A 119 -5.70 -10.51 11.36
CA LEU A 119 -4.32 -10.52 10.83
C LEU A 119 -3.21 -10.22 11.86
N GLY A 120 -3.51 -10.35 13.16
CA GLY A 120 -2.56 -10.07 14.24
C GLY A 120 -2.52 -8.60 14.68
N PHE A 121 -3.45 -7.76 14.21
CA PHE A 121 -3.61 -6.40 14.71
C PHE A 121 -4.11 -6.40 16.15
N LYS A 122 -3.65 -5.42 16.94
CA LYS A 122 -4.20 -5.17 18.28
C LYS A 122 -5.63 -4.68 18.14
N VAL A 123 -6.55 -5.26 18.93
CA VAL A 123 -7.95 -4.86 18.96
C VAL A 123 -8.05 -3.39 19.38
N HIS A 124 -8.57 -2.56 18.49
CA HIS A 124 -8.95 -1.17 18.76
C HIS A 124 -10.42 -1.00 18.39
N PRO A 125 -11.35 -1.06 19.36
CA PRO A 125 -12.77 -0.98 19.10
C PRO A 125 -13.14 0.26 18.27
N ILE A 126 -14.07 0.09 17.34
CA ILE A 126 -14.54 1.20 16.52
C ILE A 126 -15.30 2.19 17.44
N SER A 127 -14.76 3.40 17.56
CA SER A 127 -15.38 4.48 18.33
C SER A 127 -16.26 5.34 17.42
N LEU A 128 -17.19 6.08 18.01
CA LEU A 128 -18.03 7.03 17.27
C LEU A 128 -17.17 8.01 16.44
N MET A 129 -16.03 8.46 16.96
CA MET A 129 -15.12 9.36 16.25
C MET A 129 -14.46 8.70 15.03
N ARG A 130 -14.14 7.40 15.09
CA ARG A 130 -13.63 6.66 13.92
C ARG A 130 -14.71 6.49 12.85
N ILE A 131 -15.95 6.27 13.26
CA ILE A 131 -17.10 6.21 12.32
C ILE A 131 -17.28 7.55 11.63
N ILE A 132 -17.36 8.65 12.39
CA ILE A 132 -17.49 10.00 11.85
C ILE A 132 -16.33 10.32 10.90
N GLY A 133 -15.09 10.03 11.32
CA GLY A 133 -13.90 10.21 10.49
C GLY A 133 -13.98 9.44 9.18
N GLY A 134 -14.39 8.16 9.22
CA GLY A 134 -14.60 7.34 8.03
C GLY A 134 -15.67 7.89 7.10
N VAL A 135 -16.81 8.36 7.63
CA VAL A 135 -17.88 9.00 6.85
C VAL A 135 -17.37 10.28 6.18
N VAL A 136 -16.66 11.14 6.91
CA VAL A 136 -16.07 12.37 6.38
C VAL A 136 -15.06 12.06 5.28
N THR A 137 -14.22 11.02 5.45
CA THR A 137 -13.32 10.54 4.39
C THR A 137 -14.09 10.13 3.14
N VAL A 138 -15.14 9.32 3.27
CA VAL A 138 -15.94 8.88 2.11
C VAL A 138 -16.57 10.06 1.38
N ILE A 139 -17.11 11.04 2.11
CA ILE A 139 -17.66 12.27 1.54
C ILE A 139 -16.57 13.05 0.80
N GLY A 140 -15.40 13.23 1.41
CA GLY A 140 -14.27 13.93 0.78
C GLY A 140 -13.81 13.24 -0.50
N VAL A 141 -13.72 11.91 -0.50
CA VAL A 141 -13.39 11.11 -1.70
C VAL A 141 -14.47 11.25 -2.77
N TYR A 142 -15.75 11.20 -2.41
CA TYR A 142 -16.84 11.44 -3.35
C TYR A 142 -16.74 12.82 -4.01
N MET A 143 -16.43 13.87 -3.24
CA MET A 143 -16.23 15.22 -3.78
C MET A 143 -15.05 15.31 -4.75
N ILE A 144 -13.94 14.61 -4.47
CA ILE A 144 -12.78 14.56 -5.35
C ILE A 144 -13.13 13.87 -6.67
N VAL A 145 -13.80 12.71 -6.60
CA VAL A 145 -14.10 11.86 -7.77
C VAL A 145 -15.20 12.43 -8.67
N LYS A 146 -16.10 13.28 -8.13
CA LYS A 146 -17.22 13.86 -8.88
C LYS A 146 -16.80 14.97 -9.87
N ASN A 147 -15.62 15.56 -9.69
CA ASN A 147 -15.06 16.56 -10.62
C ASN A 147 -14.56 15.93 -11.93
#